data_AF-A0A1P8XKN1-F1
#
_entry.id   AF-A0A1P8XKN1-F1
#
_cell.length_a   1.000
_cell.length_b   1.000
_cell.length_c   1.000
_cell.angle_alpha   90.00
_cell.angle_beta   90.00
_cell.angle_gamma   90.00
#
_symmetry.space_group_name_H-M   'P 1'
#
loop_
_entity.id
_entity.type
_entity.pdbx_description
1 polymer ?
#
loop_
_entity_poly.entity_id
_entity_poly.type
_entity_poly.pdbx_seq_one_letter_code
_entity_poly.pdbx_strand_id
1 'polypeptide(L)'
;MITKTAHVFPQTGTDDTTARPDATSADVGQALRIGVDGSIDTIDLTRAQDGSYGTAICEAIGCRRYTITDVDAQTDMWIDDEGMPDLGDVEMVTATLNPLATLLLAEHREIYQPYFGVALFTGRDGERTTGLDAAHVMRLRTAAEAIASRPAHLEAFRQRVIAAVTRRA
;
A
#
# COMPACT_ATOMS: atom_id res chain seq x y z
N MET A 1 59.87 25.66 -56.58
CA MET A 1 58.97 24.52 -56.84
C MET A 1 59.37 23.40 -55.91
N ILE A 2 58.61 23.22 -54.82
CA ILE A 2 58.86 22.20 -53.80
C ILE A 2 57.51 21.56 -53.49
N THR A 3 57.43 20.26 -53.79
CA THR A 3 56.28 19.38 -53.62
C THR A 3 56.00 19.17 -52.14
N LYS A 4 54.82 19.53 -51.65
CA LYS A 4 54.41 19.34 -50.25
C LYS A 4 53.55 18.08 -50.14
N THR A 5 54.20 16.97 -49.78
CA THR A 5 53.53 15.73 -49.35
C THR A 5 52.99 15.95 -47.93
N ALA A 6 51.67 15.95 -47.77
CA ALA A 6 51.03 16.02 -46.45
C ALA A 6 51.00 14.61 -45.84
N HIS A 7 51.68 14.45 -44.70
CA HIS A 7 51.59 13.26 -43.86
C HIS A 7 50.22 13.22 -43.17
N VAL A 8 49.48 12.15 -43.41
CA VAL A 8 48.25 11.82 -42.68
C VAL A 8 48.66 11.22 -41.33
N PHE A 9 48.31 11.91 -40.24
CA PHE A 9 48.32 11.36 -38.88
C PHE A 9 46.92 10.81 -38.57
N PRO A 10 46.80 9.63 -37.93
CA PRO A 10 45.50 9.10 -37.51
C PRO A 10 44.98 9.90 -36.30
N GLN A 11 43.78 10.47 -36.42
CA GLN A 11 43.05 11.03 -35.28
C GLN A 11 42.29 9.91 -34.56
N THR A 12 42.78 9.52 -33.38
CA THR A 12 42.00 8.81 -32.38
C THR A 12 41.01 9.79 -31.74
N GLY A 13 39.80 9.85 -32.29
CA GLY A 13 38.65 10.48 -31.66
C GLY A 13 37.91 9.46 -30.80
N THR A 14 38.16 9.51 -29.50
CA THR A 14 37.29 8.93 -28.47
C THR A 14 36.00 9.73 -28.44
N ASP A 15 34.92 9.20 -29.01
CA ASP A 15 33.57 9.68 -28.73
C ASP A 15 33.22 9.28 -27.30
N ASP A 16 33.50 10.22 -26.40
CA ASP A 16 33.03 10.26 -25.02
C ASP A 16 31.49 10.41 -25.04
N THR A 17 30.81 9.29 -25.25
CA THR A 17 29.39 9.17 -24.92
C THR A 17 29.32 9.08 -23.40
N THR A 18 29.36 10.22 -22.72
CA THR A 18 28.81 10.32 -21.37
C THR A 18 27.31 10.09 -21.48
N ALA A 19 26.91 8.82 -21.45
CA ALA A 19 25.55 8.42 -21.13
C ALA A 19 25.18 9.17 -19.84
N ARG A 20 24.20 10.07 -19.95
CA ARG A 20 23.51 10.58 -18.75
C ARG A 20 23.02 9.34 -18.00
N PRO A 21 23.27 9.22 -16.68
CA PRO A 21 22.68 8.12 -15.94
C PRO A 21 21.17 8.18 -16.18
N ASP A 22 20.67 7.04 -16.63
CA ASP A 22 19.27 6.77 -16.95
C ASP A 22 18.33 7.34 -15.88
N ALA A 23 17.14 7.72 -16.33
CA ALA A 23 16.01 8.13 -15.51
C ALA A 23 16.02 7.39 -14.16
N THR A 24 16.19 8.16 -13.09
CA THR A 24 16.15 7.71 -11.70
C THR A 24 15.03 6.69 -11.56
N SER A 25 15.37 5.40 -11.41
CA SER A 25 14.39 4.38 -11.09
C SER A 25 13.74 4.83 -9.79
N ALA A 26 12.48 5.26 -9.85
CA ALA A 26 11.76 5.61 -8.64
C ALA A 26 11.83 4.40 -7.71
N ASP A 27 12.15 4.62 -6.43
CA ASP A 27 12.19 3.55 -5.44
C ASP A 27 10.76 3.03 -5.24
N VAL A 28 10.42 1.93 -5.93
CA VAL A 28 9.10 1.30 -5.90
C VAL A 28 9.06 0.28 -4.77
N GLY A 29 8.20 0.50 -3.79
CA GLY A 29 7.90 -0.47 -2.74
C GLY A 29 6.59 -1.21 -3.03
N GLN A 30 6.46 -2.47 -2.62
CA GLN A 30 5.17 -3.17 -2.72
C GLN A 30 4.32 -2.97 -1.47
N ALA A 31 3.00 -3.00 -1.64
CA ALA A 31 2.03 -2.96 -0.55
C ALA A 31 0.89 -3.94 -0.82
N LEU A 32 0.21 -4.39 0.25
CA LEU A 32 -1.00 -5.20 0.13
C LEU A 32 -2.22 -4.31 0.38
N ARG A 33 -3.11 -4.20 -0.60
CA ARG A 33 -4.35 -3.43 -0.54
C ARG A 33 -5.52 -4.38 -0.33
N ILE A 34 -6.35 -4.07 0.67
CA ILE A 34 -7.59 -4.79 0.97
C ILE A 34 -8.77 -3.86 0.69
N GLY A 35 -9.53 -4.16 -0.37
CA GLY A 35 -10.74 -3.43 -0.71
C GLY A 35 -11.92 -3.74 0.20
N VAL A 36 -12.88 -2.83 0.26
CA VAL A 36 -14.14 -2.99 1.02
C VAL A 36 -14.98 -4.17 0.49
N ASP A 37 -14.85 -4.45 -0.80
CA ASP A 37 -15.45 -5.61 -1.48
C ASP A 37 -14.74 -6.95 -1.16
N GLY A 38 -13.64 -6.90 -0.40
CA GLY A 38 -12.81 -8.06 -0.06
C GLY A 38 -11.73 -8.39 -1.10
N SER A 39 -11.48 -7.53 -2.09
CA SER A 39 -10.34 -7.66 -3.00
C SER A 39 -9.00 -7.64 -2.26
N ILE A 40 -8.04 -8.43 -2.74
CA ILE A 40 -6.69 -8.57 -2.17
C ILE A 40 -5.67 -8.31 -3.28
N ASP A 41 -5.19 -7.08 -3.36
CA ASP A 41 -4.29 -6.62 -4.42
C ASP A 41 -2.89 -6.38 -3.88
N THR A 42 -1.88 -6.74 -4.67
CA THR A 42 -0.52 -6.27 -4.43
C THR A 42 -0.30 -5.09 -5.36
N ILE A 43 0.06 -3.94 -4.80
CA ILE A 43 0.24 -2.71 -5.55
C ILE A 43 1.65 -2.15 -5.37
N ASP A 44 2.08 -1.39 -6.36
CA ASP A 44 3.34 -0.66 -6.34
C ASP A 44 3.13 0.75 -5.77
N LEU A 45 3.95 1.12 -4.80
CA LEU A 45 4.02 2.45 -4.22
C LEU A 45 5.25 3.16 -4.76
N THR A 46 5.02 4.22 -5.54
CA THR A 46 6.10 5.07 -6.02
C THR A 46 6.49 6.05 -4.94
N ARG A 47 7.77 6.05 -4.53
CA ARG A 47 8.28 7.04 -3.57
C ARG A 47 8.28 8.43 -4.21
N ALA A 48 7.75 9.42 -3.51
CA ALA A 48 7.79 10.82 -3.92
C ALA A 48 9.21 11.41 -3.80
N GLN A 49 9.40 12.60 -4.38
CA GLN A 49 10.72 13.27 -4.39
C GLN A 49 11.22 13.63 -2.97
N ASP A 50 10.29 13.83 -2.02
CA ASP A 50 10.61 14.07 -0.61
C ASP A 50 11.00 12.78 0.14
N GLY A 51 11.01 11.64 -0.56
CA GLY A 51 11.35 10.35 0.00
C GLY A 51 10.20 9.64 0.71
N SER A 52 8.98 10.19 0.72
CA SER A 52 7.81 9.57 1.36
C SER A 52 6.99 8.72 0.40
N TYR A 53 6.15 7.82 0.94
CA TYR A 53 5.11 7.13 0.18
C TYR A 53 3.73 7.78 0.36
N GLY A 54 3.63 8.91 1.08
CA GLY A 54 2.35 9.46 1.55
C GLY A 54 1.35 9.73 0.42
N THR A 55 1.79 10.35 -0.67
CA THR A 55 0.93 10.60 -1.84
C THR A 55 0.42 9.31 -2.47
N ALA A 56 1.31 8.32 -2.68
CA ALA A 56 0.92 7.03 -3.26
C ALA A 56 -0.02 6.24 -2.34
N ILE A 57 0.15 6.35 -1.01
CA ILE A 57 -0.74 5.73 -0.02
C ILE A 57 -2.13 6.38 -0.08
N CYS A 58 -2.22 7.71 -0.08
CA CYS A 58 -3.48 8.43 -0.24
C CYS A 58 -4.21 8.04 -1.53
N GLU A 59 -3.49 7.97 -2.65
CA GLU A 59 -4.05 7.56 -3.95
C GLU A 59 -4.57 6.12 -3.93
N ALA A 60 -3.82 5.19 -3.32
CA ALA A 60 -4.20 3.78 -3.23
C ALA A 60 -5.44 3.52 -2.37
N ILE A 61 -5.59 4.31 -1.29
CA ILE A 61 -6.74 4.25 -0.38
C ILE A 61 -7.93 5.02 -0.98
N GLY A 62 -7.67 6.09 -1.72
CA GLY A 62 -8.69 7.03 -2.22
C GLY A 62 -9.04 8.13 -1.21
N CYS A 63 -8.11 8.52 -0.34
CA CYS A 63 -8.30 9.51 0.73
C CYS A 63 -7.38 10.71 0.57
N ARG A 64 -7.62 11.79 1.34
CA ARG A 64 -6.68 12.93 1.44
C ARG A 64 -5.82 12.87 2.69
N ARG A 65 -6.33 12.25 3.74
CA ARG A 65 -5.64 12.03 5.02
C ARG A 65 -5.81 10.58 5.41
N TYR A 66 -4.75 10.03 5.99
CA TYR A 66 -4.73 8.69 6.51
C TYR A 66 -4.38 8.70 7.99
N THR A 67 -4.71 7.60 8.66
CA THR A 67 -4.15 7.26 9.96
C THR A 67 -3.43 5.92 9.86
N ILE A 68 -2.47 5.71 10.76
CA ILE A 68 -1.58 4.55 10.78
C ILE A 68 -1.90 3.73 12.02
N THR A 69 -1.96 2.42 11.85
CA THR A 69 -2.04 1.46 12.95
C THR A 69 -0.96 0.41 12.75
N ASP A 70 -0.06 0.27 13.72
CA ASP A 70 0.92 -0.80 13.74
C ASP A 70 0.21 -2.17 13.68
N VAL A 71 0.60 -3.03 12.74
CA VAL A 71 0.13 -4.42 12.71
C VAL A 71 1.02 -5.25 13.61
N ASP A 72 2.32 -5.16 13.37
CA ASP A 72 3.37 -5.80 14.13
C ASP A 72 4.67 -4.98 14.09
N ALA A 73 5.80 -5.57 14.50
CA ALA A 73 7.10 -4.89 14.52
C ALA A 73 7.58 -4.42 13.13
N GLN A 74 7.08 -5.02 12.04
CA GLN A 74 7.59 -4.83 10.68
C GLN A 74 6.52 -4.38 9.68
N THR A 75 5.28 -4.20 10.11
CA THR A 75 4.14 -3.94 9.23
C THR A 75 3.24 -2.88 9.83
N ASP A 76 2.86 -1.91 8.98
CA ASP A 76 1.87 -0.88 9.29
C ASP A 76 0.62 -1.07 8.43
N MET A 77 -0.53 -0.71 8.99
CA MET A 77 -1.80 -0.60 8.27
C MET A 77 -2.20 0.88 8.18
N TRP A 78 -2.51 1.32 6.97
CA TRP A 78 -2.95 2.67 6.62
C TRP A 78 -4.41 2.62 6.22
N ILE A 79 -5.19 3.54 6.76
CA ILE A 79 -6.63 3.66 6.49
C ILE A 79 -7.00 5.12 6.33
N ASP A 80 -8.14 5.37 5.69
CA ASP A 80 -8.72 6.71 5.57
C ASP A 80 -9.10 7.27 6.96
N ASP A 81 -8.55 8.45 7.32
CA ASP A 81 -8.88 9.17 8.56
C ASP A 81 -10.13 10.04 8.42
N GLU A 82 -10.62 10.23 7.19
CA GLU A 82 -11.79 11.05 6.88
C GLU A 82 -13.05 10.20 6.66
N GLY A 83 -12.89 8.89 6.46
CA GLY A 83 -13.90 7.97 5.95
C GLY A 83 -14.77 7.29 7.01
N MET A 84 -14.80 7.79 8.25
CA MET A 84 -15.66 7.19 9.29
C MET A 84 -17.13 7.40 8.92
N PRO A 85 -17.93 6.33 8.71
CA PRO A 85 -19.33 6.48 8.34
C PRO A 85 -20.14 7.05 9.50
N ASP A 86 -21.27 7.67 9.18
CA ASP A 86 -22.29 7.95 10.19
C ASP A 86 -22.79 6.62 10.77
N LEU A 87 -22.52 6.37 12.05
CA LEU A 87 -22.96 5.16 12.73
C LEU A 87 -24.48 5.15 12.97
N GLY A 88 -25.22 6.23 12.72
CA GLY A 88 -26.68 6.19 12.63
C GLY A 88 -27.19 5.59 11.32
N ASP A 89 -26.35 5.58 10.27
CA ASP A 89 -26.69 5.10 8.94
C ASP A 89 -26.17 3.67 8.72
N VAL A 90 -27.07 2.70 8.90
CA VAL A 90 -26.76 1.27 8.74
C VAL A 90 -26.34 0.94 7.30
N GLU A 91 -26.89 1.63 6.29
CA GLU A 91 -26.52 1.39 4.90
C GLU A 91 -25.08 1.86 4.65
N MET A 92 -24.74 3.06 5.14
CA MET A 92 -23.37 3.58 5.04
C MET A 92 -22.35 2.71 5.78
N VAL A 93 -22.68 2.27 6.99
CA VAL A 93 -21.86 1.31 7.76
C VAL A 93 -21.66 0.03 6.97
N THR A 94 -22.72 -0.54 6.40
CA THR A 94 -22.63 -1.80 5.65
C THR A 94 -21.79 -1.64 4.38
N ALA A 95 -21.96 -0.52 3.67
CA ALA A 95 -21.28 -0.24 2.42
C ALA A 95 -19.79 0.09 2.58
N THR A 96 -19.38 0.56 3.76
CA THR A 96 -17.99 0.98 4.03
C THR A 96 -17.22 0.01 4.92
N LEU A 97 -17.89 -0.89 5.65
CA LEU A 97 -17.23 -1.84 6.53
C LEU A 97 -16.26 -2.74 5.76
N ASN A 98 -15.03 -2.87 6.27
CA ASN A 98 -14.01 -3.76 5.72
C ASN A 98 -13.71 -4.91 6.71
N PRO A 99 -14.51 -6.00 6.69
CA PRO A 99 -14.32 -7.13 7.59
C PRO A 99 -12.99 -7.83 7.40
N LEU A 100 -12.51 -7.92 6.16
CA LEU A 100 -11.29 -8.66 5.85
C LEU A 100 -10.08 -7.96 6.47
N ALA A 101 -9.92 -6.65 6.25
CA ALA A 101 -8.85 -5.88 6.87
C ALA A 101 -8.95 -5.92 8.41
N THR A 102 -10.16 -5.80 8.95
CA THR A 102 -10.38 -5.84 10.39
C THR A 102 -9.97 -7.17 11.01
N LEU A 103 -10.39 -8.27 10.41
CA LEU A 103 -10.07 -9.61 10.91
C LEU A 103 -8.60 -9.96 10.69
N LEU A 104 -7.99 -9.49 9.59
CA LEU A 104 -6.56 -9.67 9.36
C LEU A 104 -5.75 -8.96 10.45
N LEU A 105 -6.07 -7.71 10.78
CA LEU A 105 -5.41 -7.03 11.89
C LEU A 105 -5.62 -7.73 13.24
N ALA A 106 -6.81 -8.32 13.44
CA ALA A 106 -7.14 -9.07 14.65
C ALA A 106 -6.28 -10.32 14.86
N GLU A 107 -5.60 -10.84 13.83
CA GLU A 107 -4.65 -11.95 13.98
C GLU A 107 -3.34 -11.52 14.66
N HIS A 108 -3.04 -10.22 14.65
CA HIS A 108 -1.79 -9.68 15.19
C HIS A 108 -1.98 -8.90 16.50
N ARG A 109 -3.16 -8.30 16.71
CA ARG A 109 -3.43 -7.44 17.87
C ARG A 109 -4.90 -7.38 18.25
N GLU A 110 -5.16 -6.93 19.47
CA GLU A 110 -6.52 -6.64 19.93
C GLU A 110 -7.11 -5.45 19.14
N ILE A 111 -8.38 -5.58 18.75
CA ILE A 111 -9.12 -4.61 17.95
C ILE A 111 -10.23 -4.00 18.80
N TYR A 112 -10.21 -2.68 18.95
CA TYR A 112 -11.20 -1.94 19.74
C TYR A 112 -12.40 -1.44 18.93
N GLN A 113 -12.27 -1.34 17.60
CA GLN A 113 -13.34 -0.97 16.69
C GLN A 113 -13.14 -1.58 15.29
N PRO A 114 -14.22 -1.84 14.52
CA PRO A 114 -14.09 -2.25 13.12
C PRO A 114 -13.48 -1.15 12.25
N TYR A 115 -12.88 -1.54 11.13
CA TYR A 115 -12.34 -0.62 10.13
C TYR A 115 -13.28 -0.45 8.94
N PHE A 116 -13.30 0.78 8.43
CA PHE A 116 -14.12 1.21 7.31
C PHE A 116 -13.21 1.74 6.18
N GLY A 117 -13.62 1.55 4.94
CA GLY A 117 -12.86 1.95 3.77
C GLY A 117 -11.77 0.95 3.36
N VAL A 118 -10.95 1.37 2.40
CA VAL A 118 -9.81 0.60 1.90
C VAL A 118 -8.70 0.60 2.96
N ALA A 119 -8.09 -0.55 3.19
CA ALA A 119 -6.90 -0.66 4.03
C ALA A 119 -5.68 -1.00 3.18
N LEU A 120 -4.54 -0.41 3.50
CA LEU A 120 -3.27 -0.66 2.84
C LEU A 120 -2.23 -1.11 3.87
N PHE A 121 -1.49 -2.17 3.56
CA PHE A 121 -0.44 -2.71 4.42
C PHE A 121 0.92 -2.48 3.78
N THR A 122 1.85 -1.91 4.54
CA THR A 122 3.22 -1.61 4.09
C THR A 122 4.25 -2.20 5.03
N GLY A 123 5.50 -2.27 4.59
CA GLY A 123 6.62 -2.56 5.47
C GLY A 123 6.93 -1.39 6.40
N ARG A 124 7.57 -1.69 7.52
CA ARG A 124 8.06 -0.72 8.49
C ARG A 124 9.50 -1.05 8.91
N ASP A 125 10.33 -0.02 8.95
CA ASP A 125 11.67 -0.03 9.55
C ASP A 125 11.79 1.13 10.55
N GLY A 126 11.56 0.83 11.83
CA GLY A 126 11.43 1.84 12.87
C GLY A 126 10.21 2.74 12.63
N GLU A 127 10.43 4.04 12.46
CA GLU A 127 9.39 5.04 12.13
C GLU A 127 9.22 5.23 10.61
N ARG A 128 9.97 4.49 9.79
CA ARG A 128 10.00 4.68 8.34
C ARG A 128 9.11 3.67 7.64
N THR A 129 8.20 4.18 6.81
CA THR A 129 7.45 3.38 5.85
C THR A 129 8.36 2.84 4.75
N THR A 130 8.25 1.54 4.49
CA THR A 130 8.98 0.82 3.46
C THR A 130 8.02 -0.03 2.62
N GLY A 131 8.48 -0.49 1.45
CA GLY A 131 7.77 -1.55 0.75
C GLY A 131 7.85 -2.87 1.51
N LEU A 132 6.82 -3.70 1.38
CA LEU A 132 6.87 -5.10 1.78
C LEU A 132 7.84 -5.85 0.86
N ASP A 133 8.72 -6.67 1.43
CA ASP A 133 9.46 -7.65 0.63
C ASP A 133 8.53 -8.78 0.14
N ALA A 134 9.01 -9.57 -0.82
CA ALA A 134 8.21 -10.63 -1.45
C ALA A 134 7.71 -11.68 -0.44
N ALA A 135 8.49 -12.00 0.59
CA ALA A 135 8.09 -12.95 1.61
C ALA A 135 7.00 -12.36 2.50
N HIS A 136 7.11 -11.08 2.87
CA HIS A 136 6.13 -10.35 3.66
C HIS A 136 4.80 -10.20 2.91
N VAL A 137 4.83 -9.83 1.62
CA VAL A 137 3.63 -9.80 0.77
C VAL A 137 2.96 -11.17 0.76
N MET A 138 3.72 -12.24 0.52
CA MET A 138 3.17 -13.60 0.45
C MET A 138 2.51 -14.01 1.76
N ARG A 139 3.13 -13.71 2.91
CA ARG A 139 2.58 -14.04 4.24
C ARG A 139 1.26 -13.32 4.49
N LEU A 140 1.23 -12.00 4.31
CA LEU A 140 0.00 -11.21 4.53
C LEU A 140 -1.10 -11.61 3.54
N ARG A 141 -0.76 -11.83 2.27
CA ARG A 141 -1.72 -12.33 1.26
C ARG A 141 -2.28 -13.68 1.65
N THR A 142 -1.45 -14.63 2.04
CA THR A 142 -1.89 -15.98 2.45
C THR A 142 -2.84 -15.91 3.66
N ALA A 143 -2.52 -15.07 4.66
CA ALA A 143 -3.39 -14.86 5.82
C ALA A 143 -4.74 -14.24 5.41
N ALA A 144 -4.72 -13.19 4.57
CA ALA A 144 -5.93 -12.57 4.04
C ALA A 144 -6.79 -13.57 3.25
N GLU A 145 -6.18 -14.39 2.38
CA GLU A 145 -6.86 -15.42 1.60
C GLU A 145 -7.45 -16.53 2.49
N ALA A 146 -6.75 -16.92 3.57
CA ALA A 146 -7.26 -17.87 4.54
C ALA A 146 -8.49 -17.34 5.29
N ILE A 147 -8.55 -16.04 5.59
CA ILE A 147 -9.75 -15.39 6.13
C ILE A 147 -10.85 -15.33 5.08
N ALA A 148 -10.53 -14.90 3.86
CA ALA A 148 -11.49 -14.75 2.75
C ALA A 148 -12.14 -16.09 2.35
N SER A 149 -11.42 -17.20 2.49
CA SER A 149 -11.94 -18.55 2.25
C SER A 149 -13.07 -18.98 3.20
N ARG A 150 -13.37 -18.18 4.23
CA ARG A 150 -14.42 -18.41 5.24
C ARG A 150 -15.53 -17.36 5.14
N PRO A 151 -16.36 -17.36 4.07
CA PRO A 151 -17.37 -16.31 3.85
C PRO A 151 -18.39 -16.18 4.98
N ALA A 152 -18.76 -17.31 5.62
CA ALA A 152 -19.64 -17.29 6.77
C ALA A 152 -19.04 -16.55 7.99
N HIS A 153 -17.72 -16.57 8.15
CA HIS A 153 -17.03 -15.84 9.22
C HIS A 153 -17.06 -14.33 8.98
N LEU A 154 -16.77 -13.91 7.75
CA LEU A 154 -16.88 -12.51 7.32
C LEU A 154 -18.31 -11.99 7.50
N GLU A 155 -19.30 -12.78 7.11
CA GLU A 155 -20.71 -12.40 7.23
C GLU A 155 -21.16 -12.33 8.69
N ALA A 156 -20.78 -13.31 9.52
CA ALA A 156 -21.06 -13.27 10.96
C ALA A 156 -20.45 -12.02 11.62
N PHE A 157 -19.26 -11.61 11.19
CA PHE A 157 -18.65 -10.36 11.65
C PHE A 157 -19.46 -9.13 11.23
N ARG A 158 -19.85 -9.03 9.95
CA ARG A 158 -20.70 -7.94 9.44
C ARG A 158 -22.00 -7.81 10.25
N GLN A 159 -22.71 -8.93 10.42
CA GLN A 159 -23.97 -8.96 11.17
C GLN A 159 -23.80 -8.52 12.63
N ARG A 160 -22.69 -8.90 13.27
CA ARG A 160 -22.37 -8.44 14.64
C ARG A 160 -22.16 -6.94 14.72
N VAL A 161 -21.45 -6.35 13.75
CA VAL A 161 -21.22 -4.91 13.67
C VAL A 161 -22.55 -4.18 13.43
N ILE A 162 -23.31 -4.60 12.42
CA ILE A 162 -24.62 -4.02 12.10
C ILE A 162 -25.56 -4.07 13.31
N ALA A 163 -25.68 -5.22 13.97
CA ALA A 163 -26.51 -5.35 15.17
C ALA A 163 -26.03 -4.50 16.35
N ALA A 164 -24.72 -4.24 16.48
CA ALA A 164 -24.19 -3.34 17.50
C ALA A 164 -24.54 -1.88 17.19
N VAL A 165 -24.51 -1.50 15.92
CA VAL A 165 -24.84 -0.16 15.44
C VAL A 165 -26.34 0.11 15.56
N THR A 166 -27.20 -0.80 15.10
CA THR A 166 -28.67 -0.66 15.20
C THR A 166 -29.17 -0.55 16.64
N ARG A 167 -28.48 -1.15 17.61
CA ARG A 167 -28.84 -1.04 19.04
C ARG A 167 -28.52 0.32 19.66
N ARG A 168 -27.70 1.14 18.99
CA ARG A 168 -27.27 2.46 19.47
C ARG A 168 -28.06 3.61 18.85
N ALA A 169 -28.73 3.37 17.73
CA ALA A 169 -29.67 4.29 17.07
C ALA A 169 -31.02 4.30 17.80
#